data_AF-A0AAU1FMS8-F1
#
_entry.id   AF-A0AAU1FMS8-F1
#
_cell.length_a   1.000
_cell.length_b   1.000
_cell.length_c   1.000
_cell.angle_alpha   90.00
_cell.angle_beta   90.00
_cell.angle_gamma   90.00
#
_symmetry.space_group_name_H-M   'P 1'
#
loop_
_entity.id
_entity.type
_entity.pdbx_description
1 polymer ?
#
loop_
_entity_poly.entity_id
_entity_poly.type
_entity_poly.pdbx_seq_one_letter_code
_entity_poly.pdbx_strand_id
1 'polypeptide(L)'
;MDSALLAAVIGSVGGGLATGGAAWLRTRTHLRTAARLIYAELTRDSAAVAYFRQTGHWVAPTLSRRAWDSQGVVLARQRRGDTFEKVHRGYEALEVAPFIADETLSSGEREEWLRQELARLVDAIEEVGAVAKVPQAQIQEWTARLNGTVSMHRTPPPRLGSGVVSLPLLERLSGGMVPLRMYGGPGVALRDGQVEWVSEEEGAELVRHVVFDARGEEALHALPVARWTGQPPTGDPAVDEAYDGLVAADRLVCEVFGRDRLLATGGPLAAVVHYGRASVYGAWHDCVSVLGDGDGKVFTRFTSLDVVASVSWHGIAEVGFFDFQGETGALANAVCDGFGLLAKQYALGQSAADADWVVGRELLNPDINGVGLRSFKEPGAAYDDETLGQDPQPGHMDDYVHTEVDQGGVHINNGIPGRALYLLAVSLGGHAWERAGRIWWDALTGDGIREGLLFADWARLTADAAVTRYGDDSEEHRAVLAAWEAVGVPVGSGD
;
A
#
# COMPACT_ATOMS: atom_id res chain seq x y z
N MET A 1 -36.59 38.09 59.98
CA MET A 1 -35.21 38.07 59.45
C MET A 1 -35.10 36.87 58.52
N ASP A 2 -35.80 36.93 57.39
CA ASP A 2 -35.38 37.45 56.07
C ASP A 2 -34.46 36.51 55.29
N SER A 3 -35.10 35.81 54.34
CA SER A 3 -34.58 34.84 53.39
C SER A 3 -33.49 35.39 52.46
N ALA A 4 -33.19 36.68 52.52
CA ALA A 4 -32.10 37.33 51.80
C ALA A 4 -30.71 36.98 52.36
N LEU A 5 -30.60 36.66 53.66
CA LEU A 5 -29.31 36.33 54.29
C LEU A 5 -28.89 34.87 54.05
N LEU A 6 -29.84 33.96 53.83
CA LEU A 6 -29.57 32.55 53.49
C LEU A 6 -29.13 32.40 52.02
N ALA A 7 -29.65 33.23 51.11
CA ALA A 7 -29.24 33.25 49.71
C ALA A 7 -27.81 33.81 49.51
N ALA A 8 -27.39 34.77 50.35
CA ALA A 8 -26.05 35.37 50.28
C ALA A 8 -24.92 34.44 50.77
N VAL A 9 -25.21 33.51 51.68
CA VAL A 9 -24.23 32.54 52.19
C VAL A 9 -24.04 31.36 51.22
N ILE A 10 -25.07 30.97 50.46
CA ILE A 10 -24.94 29.93 49.42
C ILE A 10 -24.21 30.47 48.17
N GLY A 11 -24.33 31.77 47.86
CA GLY A 11 -23.66 32.38 46.70
C GLY A 11 -22.15 32.61 46.86
N SER A 12 -21.64 32.78 48.08
CA SER A 12 -20.24 33.19 48.32
C SER A 12 -19.27 32.02 48.55
N VAL A 13 -19.74 30.86 49.01
CA VAL A 13 -18.90 29.66 49.19
C VAL A 13 -18.83 28.82 47.89
N GLY A 14 -19.90 28.83 47.07
CA GLY A 14 -19.93 28.12 45.79
C GLY A 14 -19.06 28.76 44.70
N GLY A 15 -18.97 30.10 44.67
CA GLY A 15 -18.24 30.83 43.62
C GLY A 15 -16.72 30.64 43.67
N GLY A 16 -16.11 30.68 44.87
CA GLY A 16 -14.65 30.58 45.03
C GLY A 16 -14.07 29.17 44.83
N LEU A 17 -14.79 28.13 45.28
CA LEU A 17 -14.37 26.74 45.10
C LEU A 17 -14.66 26.22 43.68
N ALA A 18 -15.75 26.65 43.06
CA ALA A 18 -16.04 26.30 41.67
C ALA A 18 -15.13 27.02 40.66
N THR A 19 -14.77 28.29 40.90
CA THR A 19 -13.84 29.02 40.01
C THR A 19 -12.40 28.55 40.16
N GLY A 20 -11.92 28.27 41.38
CA GLY A 20 -10.60 27.69 41.61
C GLY A 20 -10.46 26.25 41.08
N GLY A 21 -11.46 25.40 41.32
CA GLY A 21 -11.51 24.03 40.80
C GLY A 21 -11.63 23.96 39.28
N ALA A 22 -12.50 24.79 38.68
CA ALA A 22 -12.66 24.86 37.22
C ALA A 22 -11.46 25.54 36.54
N ALA A 23 -10.82 26.53 37.15
CA ALA A 23 -9.57 27.09 36.65
C ALA A 23 -8.45 26.04 36.71
N TRP A 24 -8.30 25.32 37.82
CA TRP A 24 -7.30 24.27 37.98
C TRP A 24 -7.52 23.08 37.03
N LEU A 25 -8.78 22.65 36.82
CA LEU A 25 -9.14 21.65 35.81
C LEU A 25 -8.83 22.15 34.39
N ARG A 26 -9.21 23.40 34.06
CA ARG A 26 -8.90 24.01 32.75
C ARG A 26 -7.40 24.09 32.49
N THR A 27 -6.60 24.51 33.48
CA THR A 27 -5.13 24.59 33.32
C THR A 27 -4.49 23.20 33.18
N ARG A 28 -5.01 22.18 33.87
CA ARG A 28 -4.55 20.79 33.73
C ARG A 28 -4.93 20.17 32.38
N THR A 29 -6.14 20.45 31.89
CA THR A 29 -6.58 20.01 30.57
C THR A 29 -5.77 20.69 29.48
N HIS A 30 -5.53 22.01 29.61
CA HIS A 30 -4.71 22.78 28.68
C HIS A 30 -3.26 22.28 28.63
N LEU A 31 -2.66 21.97 29.79
CA LEU A 31 -1.30 21.40 29.86
C LEU A 31 -1.22 20.02 29.18
N ARG A 32 -2.21 19.16 29.40
CA ARG A 32 -2.24 17.82 28.77
C ARG A 32 -2.45 17.92 27.27
N THR A 33 -3.32 18.81 26.80
CA THR A 33 -3.52 19.04 25.38
C THR A 33 -2.26 19.59 24.73
N ALA A 34 -1.62 20.59 25.34
CA ALA A 34 -0.31 21.10 24.91
C ALA A 34 0.74 20.00 24.81
N ALA A 35 0.88 19.18 25.87
CA ALA A 35 1.81 18.06 25.89
C ALA A 35 1.49 16.99 24.85
N ARG A 36 0.21 16.72 24.55
CA ARG A 36 -0.19 15.76 23.50
C ARG A 36 0.17 16.24 22.11
N LEU A 37 -0.02 17.54 21.84
CA LEU A 37 0.37 18.13 20.55
C LEU A 37 1.89 18.09 20.36
N ILE A 38 2.64 18.43 21.41
CA ILE A 38 4.10 18.36 21.39
C ILE A 38 4.59 16.90 21.29
N TYR A 39 3.97 15.97 22.01
CA TYR A 39 4.29 14.53 21.90
C TYR A 39 4.05 14.00 20.48
N ALA A 40 2.92 14.36 19.87
CA ALA A 40 2.61 13.97 18.49
C ALA A 40 3.59 14.57 17.48
N GLU A 41 4.00 15.83 17.67
CA GLU A 41 5.01 16.48 16.82
C GLU A 41 6.39 15.83 16.99
N LEU A 42 6.88 15.64 18.22
CA LEU A 42 8.17 14.98 18.47
C LEU A 42 8.22 13.53 17.97
N THR A 43 7.15 12.76 18.12
CA THR A 43 7.09 11.38 17.60
C THR A 43 7.06 11.38 16.08
N ARG A 44 6.24 12.22 15.43
CA ARG A 44 6.26 12.35 13.96
C ARG A 44 7.64 12.76 13.44
N ASP A 45 8.26 13.77 14.04
CA ASP A 45 9.52 14.33 13.55
C ASP A 45 10.72 13.40 13.84
N SER A 46 10.63 12.56 14.89
CA SER A 46 11.63 11.52 15.18
C SER A 46 11.48 10.25 14.34
N ALA A 47 10.43 10.12 13.52
CA ALA A 47 10.18 8.94 12.69
C ALA A 47 11.32 8.70 11.67
N ALA A 48 11.89 9.75 11.09
CA ALA A 48 13.03 9.63 10.18
C ALA A 48 14.29 9.09 10.89
N VAL A 49 14.47 9.44 12.16
CA VAL A 49 15.60 8.95 12.98
C VAL A 49 15.38 7.49 13.36
N ALA A 50 14.16 7.12 13.76
CA ALA A 50 13.79 5.72 14.01
C ALA A 50 13.97 4.87 12.75
N TYR A 51 13.55 5.38 11.59
CA TYR A 51 13.77 4.76 10.28
C TYR A 51 15.26 4.57 10.01
N PHE A 52 16.09 5.60 10.21
CA PHE A 52 17.55 5.46 10.07
C PHE A 52 18.13 4.39 10.98
N ARG A 53 17.72 4.31 12.26
CA ARG A 53 18.24 3.30 13.20
C ARG A 53 17.87 1.88 12.80
N GLN A 54 16.74 1.70 12.13
CA GLN A 54 16.32 0.40 11.63
C GLN A 54 16.97 0.03 10.29
N THR A 55 17.31 1.02 9.46
CA THR A 55 17.63 0.80 8.03
C THR A 55 19.04 1.21 7.63
N GLY A 56 19.71 2.05 8.41
CA GLY A 56 20.96 2.71 8.03
C GLY A 56 20.81 3.80 6.95
N HIS A 57 19.57 4.09 6.50
CA HIS A 57 19.30 5.08 5.46
C HIS A 57 18.66 6.34 6.04
N TRP A 58 19.23 7.50 5.74
CA TRP A 58 18.68 8.78 6.15
C TRP A 58 17.61 9.24 5.16
N VAL A 59 16.40 9.51 5.65
CA VAL A 59 15.32 10.15 4.86
C VAL A 59 15.28 11.62 5.27
N ALA A 60 15.06 12.52 4.32
CA ALA A 60 14.95 13.96 4.60
C ALA A 60 13.82 14.21 5.62
N PRO A 61 14.14 14.62 6.86
CA PRO A 61 13.11 14.86 7.86
C PRO A 61 12.39 16.17 7.55
N THR A 62 11.06 16.16 7.63
CA THR A 62 10.29 17.40 7.67
C THR A 62 10.14 17.81 9.13
N LEU A 63 11.12 18.56 9.63
CA LEU A 63 11.05 19.10 10.99
C LEU A 63 9.92 20.14 11.08
N SER A 64 9.07 20.01 12.09
CA SER A 64 8.06 21.00 12.45
C SER A 64 8.21 21.38 13.92
N ARG A 65 8.19 22.67 14.20
CA ARG A 65 8.18 23.18 15.58
C ARG A 65 6.87 23.87 15.93
N ARG A 66 5.80 23.66 15.15
CA ARG A 66 4.56 24.42 15.29
C ARG A 66 3.88 24.15 16.63
N ALA A 67 3.83 22.90 17.07
CA ALA A 67 3.28 22.55 18.38
C ALA A 67 4.20 23.05 19.50
N TRP A 68 5.52 22.90 19.35
CA TRP A 68 6.47 23.44 20.31
C TRP A 68 6.40 24.96 20.46
N ASP A 69 6.40 25.71 19.37
CA ASP A 69 6.41 27.18 19.38
C ASP A 69 5.09 27.72 19.93
N SER A 70 3.98 27.06 19.63
CA SER A 70 2.66 27.49 20.11
C SER A 70 2.35 27.04 21.55
N GLN A 71 2.88 25.90 22.01
CA GLN A 71 2.49 25.27 23.28
C GLN A 71 3.64 25.16 24.31
N GLY A 72 4.90 25.35 23.92
CA GLY A 72 6.07 25.16 24.79
C GLY A 72 6.05 26.06 26.03
N VAL A 73 5.57 27.30 25.90
CA VAL A 73 5.40 28.23 27.03
C VAL A 73 4.42 27.69 28.09
N VAL A 74 3.47 26.84 27.70
CA VAL A 74 2.53 26.17 28.62
C VAL A 74 3.27 25.16 29.51
N LEU A 75 4.28 24.47 28.97
CA LEU A 75 5.16 23.57 29.74
C LEU A 75 6.05 24.36 30.72
N ALA A 76 6.57 25.51 30.31
CA ALA A 76 7.47 26.34 31.13
C ALA A 76 6.81 26.92 32.40
N ARG A 77 5.51 27.25 32.35
CA ARG A 77 4.81 28.02 33.40
C ARG A 77 4.48 27.25 34.69
N GLN A 78 4.61 25.91 34.76
CA GLN A 78 4.12 25.10 35.88
C GLN A 78 5.19 24.40 36.76
N ARG A 79 6.28 25.09 37.13
CA ARG A 79 7.39 24.51 37.94
C ARG A 79 7.98 23.22 37.34
N ARG A 80 7.91 23.07 36.02
CA ARG A 80 8.53 21.99 35.24
C ARG A 80 9.56 22.57 34.27
N GLY A 81 10.46 23.41 34.79
CA GLY A 81 11.59 23.95 34.03
C GLY A 81 12.36 22.81 33.36
N ASP A 82 12.60 21.74 34.13
CA ASP A 82 13.26 20.52 33.66
C ASP A 82 12.51 19.84 32.50
N THR A 83 11.18 19.77 32.52
CA THR A 83 10.41 19.19 31.40
C THR A 83 10.50 20.08 30.16
N PHE A 84 10.37 21.40 30.32
CA PHE A 84 10.53 22.33 29.22
C PHE A 84 11.93 22.23 28.60
N GLU A 85 12.97 22.20 29.43
CA GLU A 85 14.36 22.07 28.98
C GLU A 85 14.63 20.73 28.28
N LYS A 86 14.14 19.61 28.82
CA LYS A 86 14.27 18.29 28.19
C LYS A 86 13.59 18.26 26.82
N VAL A 87 12.36 18.77 26.73
CA VAL A 87 11.62 18.83 25.46
C VAL A 87 12.31 19.75 24.46
N HIS A 88 12.81 20.90 24.91
CA HIS A 88 13.58 21.82 24.07
C HIS A 88 14.82 21.15 23.47
N ARG A 89 15.60 20.44 24.31
CA ARG A 89 16.78 19.67 23.88
C ARG A 89 16.43 18.54 22.93
N GLY A 90 15.22 17.97 23.03
CA GLY A 90 14.72 16.99 22.06
C GLY A 90 14.55 17.57 20.66
N TYR A 91 14.05 18.80 20.55
CA TYR A 91 13.97 19.49 19.25
C TYR A 91 15.35 19.89 18.74
N GLU A 92 16.27 20.34 19.61
CA GLU A 92 17.66 20.61 19.22
C GLU A 92 18.34 19.34 18.67
N ALA A 93 18.12 18.18 19.32
CA ALA A 93 18.63 16.91 18.85
C ALA A 93 18.12 16.55 17.43
N LEU A 94 16.85 16.85 17.12
CA LEU A 94 16.29 16.65 15.78
C LEU A 94 16.89 17.59 14.73
N GLU A 95 17.23 18.83 15.11
CA GLU A 95 17.89 19.80 14.21
C GLU A 95 19.33 19.38 13.85
N VAL A 96 20.02 18.68 14.76
CA VAL A 96 21.39 18.20 14.56
C VAL A 96 21.44 16.86 13.78
N ALA A 97 20.36 16.09 13.83
CA ALA A 97 20.31 14.73 13.28
C ALA A 97 20.70 14.63 11.78
N PRO A 98 20.27 15.55 10.88
CA PRO A 98 20.71 15.54 9.47
C PRO A 98 22.20 15.79 9.27
N PHE A 99 22.86 16.52 10.18
CA PHE A 99 24.30 16.79 10.10
C PHE A 99 25.15 15.58 10.50
N ILE A 100 24.64 14.76 11.43
CA ILE A 100 25.28 13.49 11.81
C ILE A 100 25.19 12.45 10.67
N ALA A 101 24.21 12.59 9.78
CA ALA A 101 24.01 11.73 8.62
C ALA A 101 24.95 12.05 7.43
N ASP A 102 25.74 13.12 7.50
CA ASP A 102 26.71 13.51 6.47
C ASP A 102 27.89 12.51 6.40
N GLU A 103 28.33 12.17 5.19
CA GLU A 103 29.38 11.18 4.92
C GLU A 103 30.81 11.65 5.27
N THR A 104 30.98 12.93 5.65
CA THR A 104 32.28 13.51 6.00
C THR A 104 32.84 13.09 7.36
N LEU A 105 32.01 12.52 8.24
CA LEU A 105 32.41 12.04 9.58
C LEU A 105 32.79 10.55 9.57
N SER A 106 33.78 10.15 10.39
CA SER A 106 34.10 8.73 10.53
C SER A 106 32.94 7.94 11.17
N SER A 107 32.82 6.65 10.87
CA SER A 107 31.72 5.82 11.38
C SER A 107 31.68 5.73 12.92
N GLY A 108 32.84 5.83 13.58
CA GLY A 108 32.92 5.84 15.04
C GLY A 108 32.46 7.16 15.66
N GLU A 109 32.79 8.29 15.05
CA GLU A 109 32.34 9.61 15.50
C GLU A 109 30.84 9.81 15.28
N ARG A 110 30.30 9.32 14.15
CA ARG A 110 28.86 9.35 13.87
C ARG A 110 28.04 8.59 14.89
N GLU A 111 28.45 7.37 15.25
CA GLU A 111 27.71 6.57 16.23
C GLU A 111 27.78 7.18 17.64
N GLU A 112 28.89 7.83 18.00
CA GLU A 112 29.03 8.55 19.27
C GLU A 112 28.07 9.75 19.35
N TRP A 113 28.08 10.60 18.32
CA TRP A 113 27.23 11.78 18.27
C TRP A 113 25.76 11.42 18.21
N LEU A 114 25.41 10.44 17.38
CA LEU A 114 24.03 9.97 17.24
C LEU A 114 23.47 9.45 18.56
N ARG A 115 24.27 8.67 19.31
CA ARG A 115 23.86 8.13 20.60
C ARG A 115 23.58 9.24 21.63
N GLN A 116 24.40 10.29 21.63
CA GLN A 116 24.22 11.41 22.57
C GLN A 116 22.96 12.22 22.25
N GLU A 117 22.67 12.49 20.96
CA GLU A 117 21.47 13.21 20.56
C GLU A 117 20.19 12.36 20.70
N LEU A 118 20.26 11.06 20.42
CA LEU A 118 19.16 10.12 20.65
C LEU A 118 18.75 10.05 22.11
N ALA A 119 19.70 10.05 23.04
CA ALA A 119 19.40 10.07 24.47
C ALA A 119 18.57 11.30 24.86
N ARG A 120 18.90 12.48 24.31
CA ARG A 120 18.14 13.72 24.55
C ARG A 120 16.73 13.66 23.96
N LEU A 121 16.58 13.06 22.78
CA LEU A 121 15.29 12.88 22.11
C LEU A 121 14.38 11.89 22.84
N VAL A 122 14.93 10.76 23.30
CA VAL A 122 14.21 9.77 24.10
C VAL A 122 13.74 10.40 25.42
N ASP A 123 14.63 11.09 26.13
CA ASP A 123 14.29 11.80 27.37
C ASP A 123 13.14 12.81 27.15
N ALA A 124 13.17 13.56 26.03
CA ALA A 124 12.11 14.49 25.67
C ALA A 124 10.75 13.81 25.47
N ILE A 125 10.73 12.70 24.72
CA ILE A 125 9.52 11.94 24.37
C ILE A 125 8.90 11.29 25.62
N GLU A 126 9.72 10.70 26.48
CA GLU A 126 9.27 10.11 27.74
C GLU A 126 8.67 11.17 28.68
N GLU A 127 9.36 12.29 28.84
CA GLU A 127 8.94 13.35 29.75
C GLU A 127 7.63 13.99 29.29
N VAL A 128 7.52 14.34 27.99
CA VAL A 128 6.30 14.95 27.44
C VAL A 128 5.15 13.95 27.35
N GLY A 129 5.43 12.69 27.05
CA GLY A 129 4.45 11.59 27.04
C GLY A 129 3.84 11.36 28.43
N ALA A 130 4.66 11.42 29.48
CA ALA A 130 4.19 11.36 30.87
C ALA A 130 3.28 12.54 31.23
N VAL A 131 3.59 13.76 30.77
CA VAL A 131 2.72 14.93 30.95
C VAL A 131 1.40 14.76 30.20
N ALA A 132 1.46 14.23 28.97
CA ALA A 132 0.34 13.98 28.07
C ALA A 132 -0.57 12.81 28.51
N LYS A 133 -0.11 12.00 29.47
CA LYS A 133 -0.72 10.73 29.88
C LYS A 133 -0.89 9.75 28.71
N VAL A 134 0.13 9.65 27.86
CA VAL A 134 0.20 8.59 26.85
C VAL A 134 0.46 7.25 27.56
N PRO A 135 -0.16 6.13 27.12
CA PRO A 135 0.11 4.82 27.69
C PRO A 135 1.61 4.50 27.68
N GLN A 136 2.14 4.03 28.81
CA GLN A 136 3.59 3.77 28.95
C GLN A 136 4.10 2.74 27.93
N ALA A 137 3.29 1.74 27.58
CA ALA A 137 3.61 0.76 26.54
C ALA A 137 3.85 1.43 25.18
N GLN A 138 3.05 2.44 24.81
CA GLN A 138 3.20 3.19 23.56
C GLN A 138 4.48 4.04 23.55
N ILE A 139 4.79 4.67 24.69
CA ILE A 139 6.05 5.43 24.85
C ILE A 139 7.25 4.48 24.69
N GLN A 140 7.22 3.34 25.37
CA GLN A 140 8.30 2.33 25.34
C GLN A 140 8.48 1.71 23.96
N GLU A 141 7.38 1.41 23.27
CA GLU A 141 7.44 0.89 21.90
C GLU A 141 8.12 1.90 20.97
N TRP A 142 7.78 3.18 21.08
CA TRP A 142 8.40 4.22 20.25
C TRP A 142 9.88 4.44 20.59
N THR A 143 10.23 4.55 21.88
CA THR A 143 11.63 4.78 22.29
C THR A 143 12.53 3.58 22.03
N ALA A 144 11.99 2.36 22.02
CA ALA A 144 12.72 1.16 21.59
C ALA A 144 13.15 1.24 20.12
N ARG A 145 12.31 1.81 19.23
CA ARG A 145 12.66 2.02 17.81
C ARG A 145 13.80 3.02 17.63
N LEU A 146 13.87 4.05 18.49
CA LEU A 146 14.96 5.04 18.49
C LEU A 146 16.27 4.48 19.06
N ASN A 147 16.18 3.64 20.10
CA ASN A 147 17.34 3.07 20.79
C ASN A 147 17.88 1.78 20.15
N GLY A 148 17.20 1.22 19.15
CA GLY A 148 17.73 0.06 18.41
C GLY A 148 19.13 0.36 17.88
N THR A 149 20.07 -0.58 18.00
CA THR A 149 21.34 -0.50 17.26
C THR A 149 21.06 -0.46 15.77
N VAL A 150 21.91 0.22 14.98
CA VAL A 150 21.89 0.09 13.52
C VAL A 150 21.97 -1.39 13.20
N SER A 151 20.82 -1.97 12.92
CA SER A 151 20.79 -3.35 12.48
C SER A 151 21.25 -3.26 11.04
N MET A 152 22.41 -3.85 10.74
CA MET A 152 22.71 -4.27 9.36
C MET A 152 21.79 -5.42 8.92
N HIS A 153 20.61 -5.57 9.53
CA HIS A 153 19.46 -6.00 8.77
C HIS A 153 19.29 -4.99 7.67
N ARG A 154 19.81 -5.41 6.50
CA ARG A 154 19.47 -4.90 5.19
C ARG A 154 18.08 -4.29 5.33
N THR A 155 17.97 -2.98 5.14
CA THR A 155 16.70 -2.44 4.69
C THR A 155 16.29 -3.38 3.57
N PRO A 156 15.10 -4.00 3.63
CA PRO A 156 14.60 -4.61 2.42
C PRO A 156 14.69 -3.51 1.36
N PRO A 157 15.05 -3.85 0.11
CA PRO A 157 14.95 -2.89 -0.98
C PRO A 157 13.59 -2.18 -0.90
N PRO A 158 13.42 -0.96 -1.47
CA PRO A 158 12.12 -0.31 -1.54
C PRO A 158 11.07 -1.38 -1.78
N ARG A 159 10.02 -1.44 -0.93
CA ARG A 159 8.98 -2.48 -1.04
C ARG A 159 8.69 -2.60 -2.53
N LEU A 160 8.82 -3.81 -3.09
CA LEU A 160 8.38 -4.00 -4.46
C LEU A 160 6.98 -3.41 -4.53
N GLY A 161 6.86 -2.34 -5.30
CA GLY A 161 5.61 -2.03 -5.94
C GLY A 161 5.18 -3.33 -6.59
N SER A 162 4.01 -3.81 -6.23
CA SER A 162 3.45 -5.10 -6.63
C SER A 162 3.77 -5.43 -8.09
N GLY A 163 4.78 -6.29 -8.28
CA GLY A 163 5.34 -6.62 -9.58
C GLY A 163 4.67 -7.85 -10.16
N VAL A 164 4.52 -7.90 -11.47
CA VAL A 164 3.95 -9.08 -12.14
C VAL A 164 4.97 -10.23 -12.23
N VAL A 165 6.27 -9.95 -12.20
CA VAL A 165 7.31 -10.98 -12.11
C VAL A 165 7.72 -11.15 -10.65
N SER A 166 7.67 -12.38 -10.15
CA SER A 166 8.10 -12.67 -8.79
C SER A 166 9.60 -12.45 -8.62
N LEU A 167 10.01 -12.02 -7.43
CA LEU A 167 11.44 -11.85 -7.12
C LEU A 167 12.29 -13.10 -7.41
N PRO A 168 11.86 -14.32 -7.05
CA PRO A 168 12.66 -15.52 -7.31
C PRO A 168 12.86 -15.77 -8.79
N LEU A 169 11.86 -15.46 -9.62
CA LEU A 169 11.98 -15.59 -11.06
C LEU A 169 12.95 -14.55 -11.62
N LEU A 170 12.87 -13.31 -11.16
CA LEU A 170 13.83 -12.26 -11.50
C LEU A 170 15.27 -12.65 -11.12
N GLU A 171 15.49 -13.10 -9.89
CA GLU A 171 16.81 -13.52 -9.38
C GLU A 171 17.42 -14.66 -10.19
N ARG A 172 16.58 -15.63 -10.61
CA ARG A 172 17.01 -16.73 -11.48
C ARG A 172 17.46 -16.25 -12.84
N LEU A 173 16.73 -15.29 -13.43
CA LEU A 173 17.01 -14.76 -14.76
C LEU A 173 18.22 -13.82 -14.79
N SER A 174 18.45 -13.06 -13.72
CA SER A 174 19.57 -12.11 -13.61
C SER A 174 20.87 -12.72 -13.08
N GLY A 175 20.85 -13.93 -12.51
CA GLY A 175 22.02 -14.56 -11.89
C GLY A 175 22.48 -13.90 -10.58
N GLY A 176 21.60 -13.11 -9.94
CA GLY A 176 21.88 -12.37 -8.70
C GLY A 176 20.78 -11.34 -8.36
N MET A 177 20.78 -10.81 -7.14
CA MET A 177 19.75 -9.87 -6.66
C MET A 177 19.71 -8.61 -7.54
N VAL A 178 18.58 -8.35 -8.20
CA VAL A 178 18.38 -7.14 -9.02
C VAL A 178 18.14 -5.95 -8.09
N PRO A 179 19.01 -4.92 -8.07
CA PRO A 179 18.78 -3.73 -7.28
C PRO A 179 17.70 -2.88 -7.95
N LEU A 180 16.44 -3.11 -7.61
CA LEU A 180 15.35 -2.20 -7.94
C LEU A 180 15.51 -0.95 -7.06
N ARG A 181 16.05 0.13 -7.64
CA ARG A 181 16.07 1.45 -6.99
C ARG A 181 14.85 2.23 -7.46
N MET A 182 13.87 2.37 -6.58
CA MET A 182 12.70 3.21 -6.83
C MET A 182 12.66 4.33 -5.81
N TYR A 183 12.60 5.56 -6.30
CA TYR A 183 12.43 6.77 -5.50
C TYR A 183 10.98 7.24 -5.64
N GLY A 184 10.43 7.81 -4.57
CA GLY A 184 9.04 8.28 -4.48
C GLY A 184 8.61 9.14 -5.67
N GLY A 185 7.42 8.84 -6.20
CA GLY A 185 6.81 9.50 -7.36
C GLY A 185 5.68 10.48 -6.97
N PRO A 186 5.62 11.68 -7.57
CA PRO A 186 4.48 12.60 -7.47
C PRO A 186 3.22 12.07 -8.20
N GLY A 187 2.05 12.64 -7.94
CA GLY A 187 0.83 12.38 -8.72
C GLY A 187 0.89 13.03 -10.11
N VAL A 188 -0.15 12.85 -10.93
CA VAL A 188 -0.24 13.42 -12.29
C VAL A 188 -1.46 14.35 -12.40
N ALA A 189 -1.28 15.54 -12.97
CA ALA A 189 -2.38 16.48 -13.23
C ALA A 189 -2.26 17.12 -14.63
N LEU A 190 -3.35 17.72 -15.11
CA LEU A 190 -3.37 18.49 -16.34
C LEU A 190 -3.29 19.99 -16.01
N ARG A 191 -2.30 20.70 -16.55
CA ARG A 191 -2.19 22.17 -16.47
C ARG A 191 -1.97 22.74 -17.86
N ASP A 192 -2.82 23.69 -18.25
CA ASP A 192 -2.77 24.37 -19.55
C ASP A 192 -2.71 23.45 -20.78
N GLY A 193 -3.35 22.27 -20.70
CA GLY A 193 -3.36 21.27 -21.78
C GLY A 193 -2.10 20.41 -21.87
N GLN A 194 -1.20 20.52 -20.90
CA GLN A 194 -0.04 19.65 -20.73
C GLN A 194 -0.22 18.77 -19.50
N VAL A 195 0.22 17.52 -19.57
CA VAL A 195 0.25 16.63 -18.41
C VAL A 195 1.52 16.89 -17.62
N GLU A 196 1.38 17.19 -16.33
CA GLU A 196 2.47 17.52 -15.42
C GLU A 196 2.45 16.60 -14.20
N TRP A 197 3.64 16.38 -13.64
CA TRP A 197 3.82 15.73 -12.34
C TRP A 197 3.52 16.74 -11.22
N VAL A 198 2.66 16.39 -10.26
CA VAL A 198 2.22 17.26 -9.15
C VAL A 198 2.44 16.62 -7.79
N SER A 199 2.84 17.44 -6.81
CA SER A 199 3.04 17.00 -5.43
C SER A 199 1.75 16.81 -4.63
N GLU A 200 0.61 17.35 -5.11
CA GLU A 200 -0.71 17.26 -4.48
C GLU A 200 -1.80 17.05 -5.56
N GLU A 201 -2.86 16.31 -5.22
CA GLU A 201 -4.00 16.02 -6.09
C GLU A 201 -4.81 17.29 -6.37
N GLU A 202 -4.71 17.82 -7.59
CA GLU A 202 -5.58 18.88 -8.08
C GLU A 202 -6.42 18.38 -9.26
N GLY A 203 -7.73 18.62 -9.18
CA GLY A 203 -8.71 18.07 -10.10
C GLY A 203 -8.48 18.45 -11.57
N ALA A 204 -8.62 17.46 -12.45
CA ALA A 204 -8.66 17.65 -13.89
C ALA A 204 -9.92 16.99 -14.49
N GLU A 205 -10.80 17.80 -15.07
CA GLU A 205 -11.79 17.33 -16.05
C GLU A 205 -11.11 17.21 -17.42
N LEU A 206 -11.09 16.00 -17.99
CA LEU A 206 -10.96 15.58 -19.42
C LEU A 206 -9.96 14.42 -19.66
N VAL A 207 -8.91 14.25 -18.87
CA VAL A 207 -7.94 13.14 -19.05
C VAL A 207 -8.13 12.06 -17.97
N ARG A 208 -8.54 10.86 -18.39
CA ARG A 208 -8.75 9.69 -17.51
C ARG A 208 -7.55 8.74 -17.48
N HIS A 209 -6.87 8.62 -18.61
CA HIS A 209 -5.76 7.71 -18.87
C HIS A 209 -4.61 8.45 -19.55
N VAL A 210 -3.38 8.18 -19.13
CA VAL A 210 -2.16 8.73 -19.72
C VAL A 210 -1.03 7.70 -19.77
N VAL A 211 -0.28 7.70 -20.86
CA VAL A 211 0.92 6.91 -21.06
C VAL A 211 2.10 7.83 -21.31
N PHE A 212 3.18 7.61 -20.56
CA PHE A 212 4.47 8.27 -20.70
C PHE A 212 5.51 7.33 -21.31
N ASP A 213 6.51 7.90 -21.97
CA ASP A 213 7.60 7.16 -22.61
C ASP A 213 8.93 7.45 -21.90
N ALA A 214 9.51 6.45 -21.24
CA ALA A 214 10.81 6.58 -20.56
C ALA A 214 12.02 6.49 -21.50
N ARG A 215 11.83 6.15 -22.78
CA ARG A 215 12.88 6.12 -23.82
C ARG A 215 14.08 5.26 -23.46
N GLY A 216 13.86 4.20 -22.68
CA GLY A 216 14.88 3.29 -22.19
C GLY A 216 15.65 3.80 -20.97
N GLU A 217 15.23 4.92 -20.36
CA GLU A 217 15.79 5.43 -19.10
C GLU A 217 15.04 4.84 -17.89
N GLU A 218 15.70 4.85 -16.73
CA GLU A 218 15.11 4.38 -15.45
C GLU A 218 14.60 5.53 -14.57
N ALA A 219 14.77 6.78 -15.03
CA ALA A 219 14.33 7.95 -14.32
C ALA A 219 12.82 8.19 -14.53
N LEU A 220 12.04 8.20 -13.44
CA LEU A 220 10.59 8.46 -13.48
C LEU A 220 10.20 9.94 -13.35
N HIS A 221 11.12 10.86 -13.62
CA HIS A 221 10.87 12.31 -13.55
C HIS A 221 10.96 12.95 -14.93
N ALA A 222 10.14 13.99 -15.16
CA ALA A 222 10.13 14.76 -16.41
C ALA A 222 9.91 13.91 -17.68
N LEU A 223 9.14 12.84 -17.55
CA LEU A 223 8.83 11.93 -18.64
C LEU A 223 7.96 12.59 -19.74
N PRO A 224 8.27 12.41 -21.03
CA PRO A 224 7.41 12.88 -22.11
C PRO A 224 6.11 12.08 -22.17
N VAL A 225 5.01 12.79 -22.38
CA VAL A 225 3.70 12.17 -22.63
C VAL A 225 3.69 11.55 -24.03
N ALA A 226 3.33 10.27 -24.11
CA ALA A 226 3.23 9.53 -25.37
C ALA A 226 1.80 9.46 -25.89
N ARG A 227 0.82 9.20 -25.01
CA ARG A 227 -0.60 9.12 -25.35
C ARG A 227 -1.49 9.51 -24.17
N TRP A 228 -2.64 10.11 -24.43
CA TRP A 228 -3.65 10.37 -23.41
C TRP A 228 -5.09 10.16 -23.93
N THR A 229 -6.05 10.29 -23.02
CA THR A 229 -7.47 10.07 -23.31
C THR A 229 -7.96 10.83 -24.53
N GLY A 230 -8.55 10.11 -25.48
CA GLY A 230 -9.13 10.68 -26.71
C GLY A 230 -8.15 10.82 -27.87
N GLN A 231 -6.87 10.51 -27.69
CA GLN A 231 -5.91 10.46 -28.80
C GLN A 231 -5.98 9.15 -29.59
N PRO A 232 -5.78 9.20 -30.92
CA PRO A 232 -5.67 7.99 -31.73
C PRO A 232 -4.42 7.16 -31.35
N PRO A 233 -4.37 5.88 -31.74
CA PRO A 233 -3.17 5.06 -31.61
C PRO A 233 -1.92 5.74 -32.19
N THR A 234 -0.79 5.59 -31.52
CA THR A 234 0.48 6.24 -31.91
C THR A 234 1.25 5.45 -32.96
N GLY A 235 0.97 4.14 -33.08
CA GLY A 235 1.75 3.20 -33.89
C GLY A 235 2.92 2.57 -33.14
N ASP A 236 3.14 2.95 -31.88
CA ASP A 236 4.03 2.24 -30.96
C ASP A 236 3.22 1.20 -30.17
N PRO A 237 3.49 -0.12 -30.35
CA PRO A 237 2.75 -1.16 -29.66
C PRO A 237 2.78 -1.05 -28.13
N ALA A 238 3.91 -0.66 -27.52
CA ALA A 238 4.00 -0.59 -26.08
C ALA A 238 3.10 0.53 -25.54
N VAL A 239 3.12 1.70 -26.19
CA VAL A 239 2.26 2.83 -25.83
C VAL A 239 0.78 2.50 -26.01
N ASP A 240 0.43 1.87 -27.14
CA ASP A 240 -0.96 1.62 -27.50
C ASP A 240 -1.59 0.52 -26.65
N GLU A 241 -0.86 -0.56 -26.38
CA GLU A 241 -1.32 -1.64 -25.51
C GLU A 241 -1.39 -1.22 -24.04
N ALA A 242 -0.42 -0.44 -23.56
CA ALA A 242 -0.48 0.11 -22.21
C ALA A 242 -1.73 0.98 -22.03
N TYR A 243 -2.01 1.86 -23.00
CA TYR A 243 -3.21 2.69 -22.96
C TYR A 243 -4.50 1.84 -22.93
N ASP A 244 -4.59 0.81 -23.78
CA ASP A 244 -5.77 -0.08 -23.84
C ASP A 244 -5.92 -0.90 -22.54
N GLY A 245 -4.81 -1.30 -21.92
CA GLY A 245 -4.75 -1.94 -20.60
C GLY A 245 -5.31 -1.07 -19.48
N LEU A 246 -4.88 0.19 -19.41
CA LEU A 246 -5.40 1.16 -18.44
C LEU A 246 -6.92 1.35 -18.62
N VAL A 247 -7.36 1.52 -19.87
CA VAL A 247 -8.79 1.68 -20.21
C VAL A 247 -9.59 0.46 -19.78
N ALA A 248 -9.10 -0.76 -20.03
CA ALA A 248 -9.81 -1.97 -19.64
C ALA A 248 -10.01 -2.09 -18.12
N ALA A 249 -8.99 -1.74 -17.34
CA ALA A 249 -9.07 -1.75 -15.88
C ALA A 249 -10.12 -0.75 -15.36
N ASP A 250 -10.08 0.50 -15.82
CA ASP A 250 -11.05 1.54 -15.40
C ASP A 250 -12.47 1.22 -15.88
N ARG A 251 -12.60 0.72 -17.12
CA ARG A 251 -13.89 0.40 -17.74
C ARG A 251 -14.65 -0.70 -17.00
N LEU A 252 -13.96 -1.74 -16.51
CA LEU A 252 -14.59 -2.78 -15.69
C LEU A 252 -15.22 -2.17 -14.43
N VAL A 253 -14.48 -1.32 -13.71
CA VAL A 253 -14.98 -0.66 -12.50
C VAL A 253 -16.16 0.27 -12.79
N CYS A 254 -16.08 1.04 -13.87
CA CYS A 254 -17.11 2.00 -14.25
C CYS A 254 -18.39 1.32 -14.74
N GLU A 255 -18.27 0.50 -15.78
CA GLU A 255 -19.43 -0.02 -16.50
C GLU A 255 -20.05 -1.23 -15.80
N VAL A 256 -19.24 -2.05 -15.16
CA VAL A 256 -19.73 -3.22 -14.43
C VAL A 256 -20.03 -2.82 -12.99
N PHE A 257 -19.05 -2.30 -12.25
CA PHE A 257 -19.18 -2.09 -10.79
C PHE A 257 -19.84 -0.78 -10.37
N GLY A 258 -20.04 0.17 -11.28
CA GLY A 258 -20.75 1.41 -11.02
C GLY A 258 -19.96 2.41 -10.16
N ARG A 259 -18.65 2.25 -10.07
CA ARG A 259 -17.75 3.21 -9.40
C ARG A 259 -17.12 4.14 -10.43
N ASP A 260 -17.01 5.42 -10.11
CA ASP A 260 -16.64 6.46 -11.08
C ASP A 260 -15.28 6.27 -11.75
N ARG A 261 -14.28 5.78 -10.98
CA ARG A 261 -12.93 5.46 -11.44
C ARG A 261 -12.28 4.39 -10.57
N LEU A 262 -11.27 3.72 -11.12
CA LEU A 262 -10.41 2.80 -10.36
C LEU A 262 -9.64 3.53 -9.23
N LEU A 263 -8.97 4.64 -9.55
CA LEU A 263 -8.24 5.46 -8.57
C LEU A 263 -9.18 6.37 -7.79
N ALA A 264 -9.00 6.43 -6.47
CA ALA A 264 -9.74 7.34 -5.60
C ALA A 264 -9.25 8.79 -5.68
N THR A 265 -8.01 8.99 -6.15
CA THR A 265 -7.20 10.21 -6.02
C THR A 265 -7.52 11.32 -7.04
N GLY A 266 -8.61 11.20 -7.79
CA GLY A 266 -9.06 12.22 -8.76
C GLY A 266 -8.18 12.43 -10.01
N GLY A 267 -6.91 12.01 -9.97
CA GLY A 267 -5.94 12.05 -11.08
C GLY A 267 -6.22 10.99 -12.17
N PRO A 268 -5.50 11.05 -13.30
CA PRO A 268 -5.59 10.03 -14.34
C PRO A 268 -4.92 8.73 -13.88
N LEU A 269 -5.46 7.60 -14.35
CA LEU A 269 -4.72 6.34 -14.30
C LEU A 269 -3.56 6.41 -15.29
N ALA A 270 -2.35 6.14 -14.84
CA ALA A 270 -1.13 6.40 -15.60
C ALA A 270 -0.29 5.15 -15.83
N ALA A 271 0.43 5.11 -16.95
CA ALA A 271 1.50 4.15 -17.21
C ALA A 271 2.76 4.82 -17.76
N VAL A 272 3.92 4.22 -17.49
CA VAL A 272 5.23 4.51 -18.09
C VAL A 272 5.66 3.29 -18.87
N VAL A 273 5.93 3.45 -20.17
CA VAL A 273 6.45 2.40 -21.05
C VAL A 273 7.92 2.66 -21.40
N HIS A 274 8.58 1.67 -22.02
CA HIS A 274 10.01 1.71 -22.36
C HIS A 274 10.89 2.02 -21.13
N TYR A 275 10.48 1.53 -19.96
CA TYR A 275 11.24 1.73 -18.73
C TYR A 275 12.50 0.88 -18.74
N GLY A 276 13.67 1.54 -18.69
CA GLY A 276 14.97 0.87 -18.78
C GLY A 276 15.21 0.15 -20.11
N ARG A 277 16.41 -0.42 -20.28
CA ARG A 277 16.76 -1.21 -21.48
C ARG A 277 16.73 -2.69 -21.16
N ALA A 278 16.03 -3.46 -22.00
CA ALA A 278 15.84 -4.90 -21.79
C ALA A 278 15.23 -5.23 -20.40
N SER A 279 14.34 -4.36 -19.92
CA SER A 279 13.80 -4.41 -18.57
C SER A 279 12.69 -5.45 -18.45
N VAL A 280 12.90 -6.43 -17.58
CA VAL A 280 11.94 -7.51 -17.27
C VAL A 280 11.00 -7.09 -16.13
N TYR A 281 10.44 -5.88 -16.24
CA TYR A 281 9.75 -5.21 -15.15
C TYR A 281 8.33 -4.80 -15.55
N GLY A 282 7.38 -5.05 -14.66
CA GLY A 282 6.00 -4.58 -14.79
C GLY A 282 5.39 -4.51 -13.40
N ALA A 283 5.14 -3.30 -12.88
CA ALA A 283 4.68 -3.14 -11.51
C ALA A 283 3.92 -1.83 -11.28
N TRP A 284 3.16 -1.78 -10.19
CA TRP A 284 2.50 -0.57 -9.73
C TRP A 284 3.40 0.16 -8.75
N HIS A 285 3.71 1.42 -9.04
CA HIS A 285 4.59 2.25 -8.23
C HIS A 285 4.00 3.66 -8.11
N ASP A 286 3.74 4.14 -6.88
CA ASP A 286 3.31 5.52 -6.61
C ASP A 286 2.25 6.07 -7.58
N CYS A 287 1.14 5.35 -7.73
CA CYS A 287 0.02 5.71 -8.60
C CYS A 287 0.24 5.55 -10.12
N VAL A 288 1.32 4.89 -10.56
CA VAL A 288 1.61 4.66 -11.97
C VAL A 288 2.04 3.20 -12.25
N SER A 289 1.59 2.63 -13.37
CA SER A 289 2.11 1.36 -13.89
C SER A 289 3.44 1.58 -14.60
N VAL A 290 4.52 0.94 -14.18
CA VAL A 290 5.85 1.08 -14.82
C VAL A 290 6.19 -0.22 -15.54
N LEU A 291 6.39 -0.14 -16.86
CA LEU A 291 6.39 -1.26 -17.78
C LEU A 291 7.65 -1.23 -18.66
N GLY A 292 8.40 -2.33 -18.62
CA GLY A 292 9.58 -2.57 -19.44
C GLY A 292 9.27 -3.29 -20.75
N ASP A 293 10.24 -3.26 -21.67
CA ASP A 293 10.12 -3.90 -22.99
C ASP A 293 10.44 -5.41 -22.98
N GLY A 294 10.82 -5.96 -21.83
CA GLY A 294 11.33 -7.32 -21.71
C GLY A 294 12.75 -7.47 -22.25
N ASP A 295 13.36 -8.62 -22.03
CA ASP A 295 14.73 -8.92 -22.49
C ASP A 295 14.79 -9.46 -23.92
N GLY A 296 13.63 -9.67 -24.55
CA GLY A 296 13.49 -10.23 -25.89
C GLY A 296 13.89 -11.70 -26.01
N LYS A 297 14.22 -12.36 -24.89
CA LYS A 297 14.63 -13.78 -24.85
C LYS A 297 13.60 -14.61 -24.10
N VAL A 298 13.30 -14.20 -22.88
CA VAL A 298 12.35 -14.85 -21.99
C VAL A 298 11.04 -14.10 -22.02
N PHE A 299 11.12 -12.78 -21.87
CA PHE A 299 9.95 -11.92 -21.84
C PHE A 299 9.93 -10.99 -23.05
N THR A 300 8.73 -10.82 -23.59
CA THR A 300 8.39 -9.70 -24.46
C THR A 300 8.03 -8.48 -23.60
N ARG A 301 7.44 -7.46 -24.22
CA ARG A 301 6.96 -6.25 -23.54
C ARG A 301 5.90 -6.56 -22.48
N PHE A 302 5.96 -5.82 -21.38
CA PHE A 302 5.06 -5.93 -20.22
C PHE A 302 3.72 -5.19 -20.40
N THR A 303 3.35 -4.90 -21.63
CA THR A 303 2.19 -4.07 -21.98
C THR A 303 0.95 -4.88 -22.35
N SER A 304 0.97 -6.22 -22.20
CA SER A 304 -0.21 -7.03 -22.50
C SER A 304 -1.42 -6.63 -21.64
N LEU A 305 -2.61 -6.73 -22.23
CA LEU A 305 -3.87 -6.24 -21.68
C LEU A 305 -4.11 -6.66 -20.22
N ASP A 306 -3.98 -7.95 -19.93
CA ASP A 306 -4.15 -8.49 -18.58
C ASP A 306 -3.06 -8.04 -17.61
N VAL A 307 -1.80 -7.97 -18.04
CA VAL A 307 -0.69 -7.53 -17.18
C VAL A 307 -0.89 -6.08 -16.76
N VAL A 308 -1.17 -5.20 -17.72
CA VAL A 308 -1.38 -3.77 -17.43
C VAL A 308 -2.62 -3.58 -16.56
N ALA A 309 -3.69 -4.33 -16.83
CA ALA A 309 -4.89 -4.28 -15.99
C ALA A 309 -4.59 -4.75 -14.57
N SER A 310 -3.98 -5.92 -14.38
CA SER A 310 -3.62 -6.46 -13.06
C SER A 310 -2.72 -5.51 -12.27
N VAL A 311 -1.70 -4.96 -12.92
CA VAL A 311 -0.81 -3.96 -12.32
C VAL A 311 -1.61 -2.71 -11.90
N SER A 312 -2.47 -2.18 -12.77
CA SER A 312 -3.31 -1.01 -12.47
C SER A 312 -4.22 -1.21 -11.26
N TRP A 313 -4.74 -2.43 -11.08
CA TRP A 313 -5.66 -2.77 -9.99
C TRP A 313 -5.07 -2.65 -8.59
N HIS A 314 -3.73 -2.65 -8.47
CA HIS A 314 -3.08 -2.31 -7.19
C HIS A 314 -3.27 -0.84 -6.77
N GLY A 315 -3.73 0.02 -7.68
CA GLY A 315 -4.05 1.41 -7.39
C GLY A 315 -5.37 1.65 -6.66
N ILE A 316 -6.21 0.63 -6.52
CA ILE A 316 -7.47 0.77 -5.78
C ILE A 316 -7.18 0.90 -4.27
N ALA A 317 -7.82 1.85 -3.60
CA ALA A 317 -7.52 2.20 -2.21
C ALA A 317 -7.72 1.00 -1.26
N GLU A 318 -8.74 0.20 -1.52
CA GLU A 318 -9.11 -0.99 -0.75
C GLU A 318 -8.02 -2.07 -0.77
N VAL A 319 -7.18 -2.13 -1.80
CA VAL A 319 -6.02 -3.04 -1.82
C VAL A 319 -4.94 -2.61 -0.82
N GLY A 320 -4.92 -1.34 -0.41
CA GLY A 320 -4.02 -0.82 0.62
C GLY A 320 -4.21 -1.44 2.01
N PHE A 321 -5.32 -2.16 2.26
CA PHE A 321 -5.54 -2.92 3.49
C PHE A 321 -4.80 -4.26 3.50
N PHE A 322 -4.26 -4.71 2.38
CA PHE A 322 -3.49 -5.94 2.33
C PHE A 322 -1.99 -5.63 2.48
N ASP A 323 -1.44 -5.93 3.65
CA ASP A 323 0.01 -5.96 3.83
C ASP A 323 0.63 -6.89 2.77
N PHE A 324 1.58 -6.37 2.00
CA PHE A 324 2.24 -7.11 0.91
C PHE A 324 3.28 -8.11 1.44
N GLN A 325 2.83 -9.03 2.30
CA GLN A 325 3.63 -10.06 2.96
C GLN A 325 2.75 -11.29 3.25
N GLY A 326 3.29 -12.48 3.03
CA GLY A 326 2.66 -13.76 3.37
C GLY A 326 1.31 -13.95 2.69
N GLU A 327 0.36 -14.52 3.44
CA GLU A 327 -0.99 -14.82 2.97
C GLU A 327 -1.78 -13.56 2.58
N THR A 328 -1.63 -12.47 3.34
CA THR A 328 -2.24 -11.18 3.03
C THR A 328 -1.74 -10.61 1.70
N GLY A 329 -0.43 -10.69 1.44
CA GLY A 329 0.14 -10.24 0.17
C GLY A 329 -0.24 -11.14 -1.00
N ALA A 330 -0.33 -12.46 -0.77
CA ALA A 330 -0.84 -13.40 -1.75
C ALA A 330 -2.31 -13.10 -2.11
N LEU A 331 -3.11 -12.71 -1.12
CA LEU A 331 -4.48 -12.26 -1.36
C LEU A 331 -4.52 -10.97 -2.19
N ALA A 332 -3.68 -9.98 -1.88
CA ALA A 332 -3.58 -8.75 -2.66
C ALA A 332 -3.30 -9.02 -4.15
N ASN A 333 -2.32 -9.89 -4.43
CA ASN A 333 -1.99 -10.30 -5.80
C ASN A 333 -3.14 -11.06 -6.46
N ALA A 334 -3.80 -11.97 -5.77
CA ALA A 334 -4.92 -12.72 -6.33
C ALA A 334 -6.12 -11.83 -6.67
N VAL A 335 -6.41 -10.84 -5.83
CA VAL A 335 -7.45 -9.83 -6.08
C VAL A 335 -7.12 -9.01 -7.33
N CYS A 336 -5.89 -8.49 -7.44
CA CYS A 336 -5.49 -7.67 -8.58
C CYS A 336 -5.39 -8.48 -9.88
N ASP A 337 -4.82 -9.68 -9.84
CA ASP A 337 -4.81 -10.63 -10.96
C ASP A 337 -6.22 -11.00 -11.40
N GLY A 338 -7.09 -11.34 -10.44
CA GLY A 338 -8.48 -11.71 -10.69
C GLY A 338 -9.25 -10.60 -11.41
N PHE A 339 -9.17 -9.37 -10.91
CA PHE A 339 -9.82 -8.25 -11.59
C PHE A 339 -9.15 -7.86 -12.91
N GLY A 340 -7.85 -8.03 -13.07
CA GLY A 340 -7.16 -7.87 -14.35
C GLY A 340 -7.64 -8.89 -15.40
N LEU A 341 -7.80 -10.16 -15.02
CA LEU A 341 -8.39 -11.19 -15.87
C LEU A 341 -9.85 -10.89 -16.21
N LEU A 342 -10.67 -10.43 -15.25
CA LEU A 342 -12.05 -10.01 -15.50
C LEU A 342 -12.10 -8.81 -16.46
N ALA A 343 -11.15 -7.87 -16.38
CA ALA A 343 -11.06 -6.72 -17.27
C ALA A 343 -10.73 -7.15 -18.71
N LYS A 344 -9.77 -8.08 -18.88
CA LYS A 344 -9.48 -8.72 -20.17
C LYS A 344 -10.70 -9.44 -20.74
N GLN A 345 -11.36 -10.26 -19.92
CA GLN A 345 -12.56 -10.99 -20.34
C GLN A 345 -13.68 -10.03 -20.77
N TYR A 346 -13.89 -8.94 -20.02
CA TYR A 346 -14.88 -7.91 -20.34
C TYR A 346 -14.58 -7.20 -21.65
N ALA A 347 -13.32 -6.79 -21.84
CA ALA A 347 -12.86 -6.12 -23.07
C ALA A 347 -13.01 -7.02 -24.31
N LEU A 348 -12.79 -8.33 -24.15
CA LEU A 348 -12.87 -9.32 -25.23
C LEU A 348 -14.25 -9.99 -25.37
N GLY A 349 -15.20 -9.70 -24.48
CA GLY A 349 -16.54 -10.32 -24.47
C GLY A 349 -16.53 -11.82 -24.18
N GLN A 350 -15.56 -12.32 -23.41
CA GLN A 350 -15.39 -13.75 -23.15
C GLN A 350 -16.32 -14.25 -22.04
N SER A 351 -16.86 -15.46 -22.19
CA SER A 351 -17.53 -16.14 -21.08
C SER A 351 -16.48 -16.71 -20.10
N ALA A 352 -16.91 -17.07 -18.89
CA ALA A 352 -16.06 -17.74 -17.92
C ALA A 352 -15.49 -19.07 -18.45
N ALA A 353 -16.22 -19.75 -19.33
CA ALA A 353 -15.81 -21.03 -19.91
C ALA A 353 -14.83 -20.88 -21.08
N ASP A 354 -14.93 -19.79 -21.85
CA ASP A 354 -14.09 -19.54 -23.02
C ASP A 354 -12.78 -18.81 -22.68
N ALA A 355 -12.73 -18.13 -21.53
CA ALA A 355 -11.55 -17.41 -21.07
C ALA A 355 -10.39 -18.36 -20.74
N ASP A 356 -9.14 -17.90 -20.99
CA ASP A 356 -7.94 -18.69 -20.70
C ASP A 356 -7.61 -18.80 -19.21
N TRP A 357 -7.99 -17.79 -18.42
CA TRP A 357 -7.63 -17.65 -17.00
C TRP A 357 -6.11 -17.64 -16.75
N VAL A 358 -5.36 -17.07 -17.70
CA VAL A 358 -3.90 -16.97 -17.66
C VAL A 358 -3.45 -15.52 -17.57
N VAL A 359 -2.59 -15.24 -16.60
CA VAL A 359 -1.91 -13.94 -16.45
C VAL A 359 -0.59 -13.98 -17.23
N GLY A 360 -0.32 -12.97 -18.03
CA GLY A 360 0.89 -12.85 -18.86
C GLY A 360 0.91 -13.77 -20.08
N ARG A 361 -0.25 -14.06 -20.69
CA ARG A 361 -0.30 -14.99 -21.86
C ARG A 361 0.61 -14.55 -23.01
N GLU A 362 0.64 -13.26 -23.29
CA GLU A 362 1.43 -12.67 -24.37
C GLU A 362 2.80 -12.18 -23.90
N LEU A 363 3.16 -12.46 -22.64
CA LEU A 363 4.39 -11.95 -22.02
C LEU A 363 5.59 -12.89 -22.24
N LEU A 364 5.34 -14.19 -22.36
CA LEU A 364 6.39 -15.15 -22.62
C LEU A 364 6.78 -15.12 -24.10
N ASN A 365 8.08 -15.14 -24.37
CA ASN A 365 8.58 -15.32 -25.73
C ASN A 365 8.08 -16.68 -26.28
N PRO A 366 7.70 -16.79 -27.58
CA PRO A 366 7.27 -18.05 -28.18
C PRO A 366 8.22 -19.25 -28.01
N ASP A 367 9.51 -19.02 -27.77
CA ASP A 367 10.50 -20.06 -27.54
C ASP A 367 10.49 -20.64 -26.10
N ILE A 368 9.72 -20.03 -25.19
CA ILE A 368 9.57 -20.49 -23.80
C ILE A 368 8.42 -21.49 -23.69
N ASN A 369 8.66 -22.63 -23.02
CA ASN A 369 7.63 -23.62 -22.78
C ASN A 369 6.68 -23.21 -21.64
N GLY A 370 5.72 -22.34 -21.96
CA GLY A 370 4.69 -21.91 -21.03
C GLY A 370 3.52 -21.24 -21.74
N VAL A 371 2.40 -21.15 -21.03
CA VAL A 371 1.19 -20.44 -21.50
C VAL A 371 1.08 -19.03 -20.95
N GLY A 372 1.85 -18.69 -19.91
CA GLY A 372 1.92 -17.37 -19.27
C GLY A 372 2.69 -17.45 -17.94
N LEU A 373 2.60 -16.40 -17.12
CA LEU A 373 3.24 -16.38 -15.81
C LEU A 373 2.51 -17.24 -14.78
N ARG A 374 1.18 -17.28 -14.84
CA ARG A 374 0.30 -17.89 -13.82
C ARG A 374 -0.99 -18.38 -14.46
N SER A 375 -1.60 -19.40 -13.86
CA SER A 375 -2.92 -19.89 -14.26
C SER A 375 -3.86 -19.93 -13.05
N PHE A 376 -5.01 -19.26 -13.13
CA PHE A 376 -6.07 -19.41 -12.12
C PHE A 376 -6.83 -20.72 -12.31
N LYS A 377 -6.84 -21.27 -13.53
CA LYS A 377 -7.48 -22.56 -13.81
C LYS A 377 -6.70 -23.73 -13.21
N GLU A 378 -5.40 -23.74 -13.44
CA GLU A 378 -4.47 -24.81 -13.04
C GLU A 378 -3.18 -24.19 -12.48
N PRO A 379 -3.19 -23.63 -11.25
CA PRO A 379 -1.97 -23.16 -10.60
C PRO A 379 -0.91 -24.27 -10.53
N GLY A 380 0.34 -23.95 -10.89
CA GLY A 380 1.44 -24.90 -10.97
C GLY A 380 1.67 -25.50 -12.36
N ALA A 381 0.85 -25.10 -13.35
CA ALA A 381 0.93 -25.60 -14.73
C ALA A 381 1.06 -24.48 -15.78
N ALA A 382 1.31 -23.22 -15.36
CA ALA A 382 1.46 -22.12 -16.32
C ALA A 382 2.71 -22.25 -17.20
N TYR A 383 3.78 -22.84 -16.68
CA TYR A 383 5.02 -23.10 -17.43
C TYR A 383 5.82 -24.27 -16.83
N ASP A 384 6.58 -24.95 -17.69
CA ASP A 384 7.57 -25.97 -17.35
C ASP A 384 8.70 -25.89 -18.37
N ASP A 385 9.63 -24.96 -18.14
CA ASP A 385 10.63 -24.55 -19.10
C ASP A 385 12.04 -24.68 -18.52
N GLU A 386 13.04 -24.97 -19.36
CA GLU A 386 14.43 -25.14 -18.88
C GLU A 386 14.99 -23.85 -18.24
N THR A 387 14.56 -22.68 -18.72
CA THR A 387 15.00 -21.37 -18.21
C THR A 387 14.18 -20.96 -16.99
N LEU A 388 12.85 -21.00 -17.10
CA LEU A 388 11.94 -20.57 -16.02
C LEU A 388 11.78 -21.60 -14.90
N GLY A 389 12.12 -22.86 -15.14
CA GLY A 389 11.76 -24.00 -14.29
C GLY A 389 10.28 -24.31 -14.38
N GLN A 390 9.73 -24.89 -13.32
CA GLN A 390 8.29 -25.17 -13.22
C GLN A 390 7.57 -24.05 -12.44
N ASP A 391 6.33 -23.76 -12.83
CA ASP A 391 5.41 -22.92 -12.07
C ASP A 391 5.24 -23.45 -10.64
N PRO A 392 5.60 -22.67 -9.59
CA PRO A 392 5.60 -23.13 -8.21
C PRO A 392 4.25 -22.97 -7.50
N GLN A 393 3.21 -22.43 -8.15
CA GLN A 393 1.99 -22.02 -7.45
C GLN A 393 1.14 -23.22 -6.96
N PRO A 394 0.81 -23.33 -5.66
CA PRO A 394 -0.20 -24.26 -5.20
C PRO A 394 -1.61 -23.81 -5.60
N GLY A 395 -2.47 -24.79 -5.87
CA GLY A 395 -3.91 -24.59 -6.09
C GLY A 395 -4.79 -25.03 -4.91
N HIS A 396 -4.20 -25.43 -3.78
CA HIS A 396 -4.91 -25.91 -2.59
C HIS A 396 -4.14 -25.54 -1.31
N MET A 397 -4.86 -25.30 -0.21
CA MET A 397 -4.28 -24.85 1.07
C MET A 397 -3.36 -25.91 1.72
N ASP A 398 -3.60 -27.20 1.48
CA ASP A 398 -2.71 -28.28 1.93
C ASP A 398 -1.30 -28.17 1.35
N ASP A 399 -1.17 -27.55 0.18
CA ASP A 399 0.11 -27.34 -0.52
C ASP A 399 0.66 -25.92 -0.29
N TYR A 400 0.12 -25.17 0.67
CA TYR A 400 0.57 -23.81 0.97
C TYR A 400 2.08 -23.77 1.23
N VAL A 401 2.78 -22.88 0.52
CA VAL A 401 4.24 -22.77 0.60
C VAL A 401 4.62 -21.80 1.71
N HIS A 402 5.14 -22.34 2.81
CA HIS A 402 5.78 -21.55 3.87
C HIS A 402 7.21 -21.18 3.48
N THR A 403 7.46 -19.90 3.21
CA THR A 403 8.76 -19.39 2.80
C THR A 403 9.01 -17.98 3.34
N GLU A 404 10.27 -17.54 3.36
CA GLU A 404 10.65 -16.14 3.57
C GLU A 404 10.96 -15.41 2.26
N VAL A 405 11.11 -16.18 1.17
CA VAL A 405 11.34 -15.70 -0.18
C VAL A 405 10.05 -15.04 -0.72
N ASP A 406 10.19 -14.11 -1.66
CA ASP A 406 9.03 -13.50 -2.32
C ASP A 406 8.05 -12.87 -1.31
N GLN A 407 8.59 -12.17 -0.31
CA GLN A 407 7.81 -11.55 0.77
C GLN A 407 6.89 -12.55 1.48
N GLY A 408 7.32 -13.81 1.62
CA GLY A 408 6.46 -14.85 2.20
C GLY A 408 5.59 -15.60 1.19
N GLY A 409 5.98 -15.59 -0.08
CA GLY A 409 5.30 -16.31 -1.17
C GLY A 409 4.08 -15.57 -1.71
N VAL A 410 4.14 -14.24 -1.84
CA VAL A 410 2.99 -13.43 -2.30
C VAL A 410 2.61 -13.70 -3.76
N HIS A 411 3.53 -14.11 -4.62
CA HIS A 411 3.25 -14.55 -6.01
C HIS A 411 3.18 -16.07 -6.13
N ILE A 412 3.58 -16.81 -5.09
CA ILE A 412 3.53 -18.27 -5.07
C ILE A 412 2.14 -18.70 -4.61
N ASN A 413 1.71 -18.25 -3.43
CA ASN A 413 0.48 -18.72 -2.79
C ASN A 413 -0.80 -18.05 -3.33
N ASN A 414 -0.71 -17.06 -4.23
CA ASN A 414 -1.89 -16.40 -4.81
C ASN A 414 -2.68 -17.30 -5.78
N GLY A 415 -2.12 -18.44 -6.18
CA GLY A 415 -2.83 -19.48 -6.95
C GLY A 415 -4.04 -20.08 -6.19
N ILE A 416 -4.01 -20.14 -4.86
CA ILE A 416 -5.09 -20.69 -4.02
C ILE A 416 -6.37 -19.84 -4.14
N PRO A 417 -6.38 -18.54 -3.76
CA PRO A 417 -7.53 -17.67 -3.96
C PRO A 417 -7.86 -17.44 -5.44
N GLY A 418 -6.86 -17.42 -6.34
CA GLY A 418 -7.10 -17.29 -7.78
C GLY A 418 -7.91 -18.46 -8.34
N ARG A 419 -7.61 -19.69 -7.92
CA ARG A 419 -8.37 -20.88 -8.29
C ARG A 419 -9.78 -20.89 -7.73
N ALA A 420 -9.97 -20.37 -6.51
CA ALA A 420 -11.32 -20.19 -5.97
C ALA A 420 -12.18 -19.25 -6.84
N LEU A 421 -11.63 -18.14 -7.34
CA LEU A 421 -12.34 -17.26 -8.28
C LEU A 421 -12.72 -17.98 -9.57
N TYR A 422 -11.77 -18.71 -10.17
CA TYR A 422 -12.01 -19.49 -11.39
C TYR A 422 -13.15 -20.50 -11.18
N LEU A 423 -13.10 -21.29 -10.11
CA LEU A 423 -14.10 -22.31 -9.81
C LEU A 423 -15.49 -21.68 -9.59
N LEU A 424 -15.54 -20.57 -8.86
CA LEU A 424 -16.77 -19.79 -8.67
C LEU A 424 -17.35 -19.32 -10.01
N ALA A 425 -16.52 -18.70 -10.87
CA ALA A 425 -16.94 -18.16 -12.15
C ALA A 425 -17.45 -19.24 -13.11
N VAL A 426 -16.73 -20.36 -13.22
CA VAL A 426 -17.14 -21.48 -14.08
C VAL A 426 -18.41 -22.16 -13.56
N SER A 427 -18.55 -22.30 -12.24
CA SER A 427 -19.74 -22.88 -11.61
C SER A 427 -20.99 -22.04 -11.90
N LEU A 428 -20.89 -20.71 -11.81
CA LEU A 428 -22.01 -19.80 -12.07
C LEU A 428 -22.29 -19.56 -13.56
N GLY A 429 -21.33 -19.88 -14.43
CA GLY A 429 -21.44 -19.74 -15.88
C GLY A 429 -21.59 -18.29 -16.36
N GLY A 430 -21.89 -18.13 -17.66
CA GLY A 430 -22.06 -16.81 -18.27
C GLY A 430 -20.76 -15.99 -18.27
N HIS A 431 -20.88 -14.69 -18.08
CA HIS A 431 -19.74 -13.80 -17.99
C HIS A 431 -19.29 -13.62 -16.53
N ALA A 432 -18.03 -13.91 -16.24
CA ALA A 432 -17.53 -13.99 -14.86
C ALA A 432 -17.73 -12.69 -14.06
N TRP A 433 -17.66 -11.53 -14.71
CA TRP A 433 -17.82 -10.21 -14.08
C TRP A 433 -19.26 -9.93 -13.59
N GLU A 434 -20.26 -10.67 -14.09
CA GLU A 434 -21.67 -10.42 -13.75
C GLU A 434 -22.03 -10.91 -12.35
N ARG A 435 -21.56 -12.11 -11.97
CA ARG A 435 -21.87 -12.74 -10.67
C ARG A 435 -20.61 -12.95 -9.81
N ALA A 436 -19.63 -13.72 -10.28
CA ALA A 436 -18.42 -14.04 -9.51
C ALA A 436 -17.59 -12.78 -9.20
N GLY A 437 -17.29 -11.99 -10.23
CA GLY A 437 -16.59 -10.72 -10.09
C GLY A 437 -17.38 -9.70 -9.26
N ARG A 438 -18.71 -9.72 -9.34
CA ARG A 438 -19.58 -8.89 -8.49
C ARG A 438 -19.40 -9.23 -7.01
N ILE A 439 -19.46 -10.51 -6.66
CA ILE A 439 -19.28 -10.98 -5.27
C ILE A 439 -17.91 -10.54 -4.73
N TRP A 440 -16.84 -10.72 -5.51
CA TRP A 440 -15.50 -10.27 -5.13
C TRP A 440 -15.43 -8.75 -4.98
N TRP A 441 -16.09 -7.98 -5.85
CA TRP A 441 -16.16 -6.53 -5.74
C TRP A 441 -16.87 -6.07 -4.48
N ASP A 442 -17.99 -6.71 -4.14
CA ASP A 442 -18.77 -6.38 -2.95
C ASP A 442 -18.04 -6.76 -1.67
N ALA A 443 -17.27 -7.86 -1.69
CA ALA A 443 -16.37 -8.21 -0.60
C ALA A 443 -15.26 -7.16 -0.43
N LEU A 444 -14.61 -6.76 -1.54
CA LEU A 444 -13.53 -5.76 -1.54
C LEU A 444 -13.98 -4.36 -1.09
N THR A 445 -15.24 -4.01 -1.29
CA THR A 445 -15.80 -2.68 -0.97
C THR A 445 -16.77 -2.68 0.20
N GLY A 446 -16.90 -3.82 0.89
CA GLY A 446 -17.81 -4.00 2.03
C GLY A 446 -17.17 -3.69 3.40
N ASP A 447 -18.00 -3.68 4.43
CA ASP A 447 -17.65 -3.25 5.81
C ASP A 447 -16.61 -4.14 6.52
N GLY A 448 -16.28 -5.30 5.97
CA GLY A 448 -15.37 -6.27 6.58
C GLY A 448 -13.89 -6.11 6.19
N ILE A 449 -13.58 -5.19 5.28
CA ILE A 449 -12.22 -4.96 4.80
C ILE A 449 -11.39 -4.25 5.86
N ARG A 450 -10.23 -4.81 6.18
CA ARG A 450 -9.32 -4.33 7.23
C ARG A 450 -7.90 -4.86 7.01
N GLU A 451 -6.94 -4.30 7.72
CA GLU A 451 -5.57 -4.81 7.73
C GLU A 451 -5.48 -6.26 8.24
N GLY A 452 -4.56 -7.02 7.65
CA GLY A 452 -4.23 -8.38 8.08
C GLY A 452 -5.28 -9.46 7.77
N LEU A 453 -6.07 -9.28 6.72
CA LEU A 453 -6.99 -10.33 6.25
C LEU A 453 -6.22 -11.53 5.67
N LEU A 454 -6.63 -12.73 6.09
CA LEU A 454 -6.13 -14.02 5.59
C LEU A 454 -7.13 -14.63 4.58
N PHE A 455 -6.79 -15.75 3.93
CA PHE A 455 -7.65 -16.41 2.95
C PHE A 455 -8.99 -16.82 3.56
N ALA A 456 -9.00 -17.35 4.79
CA ALA A 456 -10.25 -17.71 5.46
C ALA A 456 -11.15 -16.49 5.77
N ASP A 457 -10.54 -15.35 6.09
CA ASP A 457 -11.30 -14.10 6.27
C ASP A 457 -11.90 -13.65 4.94
N TRP A 458 -11.12 -13.64 3.86
CA TRP A 458 -11.60 -13.29 2.52
C TRP A 458 -12.69 -14.23 2.02
N ALA A 459 -12.54 -15.53 2.26
CA ALA A 459 -13.53 -16.53 1.92
C ALA A 459 -14.88 -16.24 2.58
N ARG A 460 -14.86 -15.89 3.87
CA ARG A 460 -16.04 -15.43 4.60
C ARG A 460 -16.63 -14.13 4.04
N LEU A 461 -15.80 -13.12 3.74
CA LEU A 461 -16.28 -11.86 3.15
C LEU A 461 -16.98 -12.09 1.80
N THR A 462 -16.46 -12.99 0.96
CA THR A 462 -17.13 -13.33 -0.30
C THR A 462 -18.44 -14.11 -0.09
N ALA A 463 -18.53 -14.95 0.94
CA ALA A 463 -19.78 -15.63 1.28
C ALA A 463 -20.83 -14.63 1.80
N ASP A 464 -20.44 -13.74 2.71
CA ASP A 464 -21.29 -12.66 3.24
C ASP A 464 -21.78 -11.72 2.11
N ALA A 465 -20.90 -11.40 1.16
CA ALA A 465 -21.24 -10.62 -0.03
C ALA A 465 -22.28 -11.34 -0.91
N ALA A 466 -22.14 -12.65 -1.12
CA ALA A 466 -23.10 -13.45 -1.87
C ALA A 466 -24.46 -13.53 -1.15
N VAL A 467 -24.47 -13.76 0.17
CA VAL A 467 -25.70 -13.76 0.99
C VAL A 467 -26.39 -12.40 0.92
N THR A 468 -25.65 -11.31 1.10
CA THR A 468 -26.19 -9.94 1.06
C THR A 468 -26.83 -9.63 -0.28
N ARG A 469 -26.26 -10.14 -1.38
CA ARG A 469 -26.71 -9.82 -2.74
C ARG A 469 -27.85 -10.70 -3.24
N TYR A 470 -27.70 -12.01 -3.06
CA TYR A 470 -28.51 -13.04 -3.71
C TYR A 470 -29.37 -13.81 -2.72
N GLY A 471 -29.15 -13.62 -1.42
CA GLY A 471 -29.82 -14.32 -0.34
C GLY A 471 -29.04 -15.52 0.16
N ASP A 472 -29.35 -15.90 1.40
CA ASP A 472 -28.86 -17.13 1.99
C ASP A 472 -29.34 -18.36 1.20
N ASP A 473 -28.53 -19.43 1.19
CA ASP A 473 -28.72 -20.65 0.38
C ASP A 473 -28.93 -20.47 -1.15
N SER A 474 -28.71 -19.26 -1.68
CA SER A 474 -28.74 -18.98 -3.12
C SER A 474 -27.75 -19.85 -3.90
N GLU A 475 -27.94 -19.92 -5.23
CA GLU A 475 -26.96 -20.59 -6.11
C GLU A 475 -25.57 -19.98 -5.96
N GLU A 476 -25.48 -18.65 -5.89
CA GLU A 476 -24.26 -17.89 -5.68
C GLU A 476 -23.61 -18.19 -4.33
N HIS A 477 -24.37 -18.16 -3.25
CA HIS A 477 -23.85 -18.47 -1.92
C HIS A 477 -23.26 -19.88 -1.89
N ARG A 478 -24.01 -20.89 -2.37
CA ARG A 478 -23.52 -22.28 -2.43
C ARG A 478 -22.29 -22.44 -3.33
N ALA A 479 -22.22 -21.73 -4.46
CA ALA A 479 -21.08 -21.76 -5.35
C ALA A 479 -19.82 -21.15 -4.71
N VAL A 480 -19.95 -20.07 -3.92
CA VAL A 480 -18.83 -19.48 -3.17
C VAL A 480 -18.29 -20.48 -2.14
N LEU A 481 -19.16 -21.09 -1.34
CA LEU A 481 -18.76 -22.07 -0.34
C LEU A 481 -18.02 -23.25 -0.99
N ALA A 482 -18.58 -23.81 -2.07
CA ALA A 482 -17.98 -24.92 -2.80
C ALA A 482 -16.63 -24.57 -3.43
N ALA A 483 -16.46 -23.34 -3.95
CA ALA A 483 -15.20 -22.90 -4.55
C ALA A 483 -14.07 -22.78 -3.51
N TRP A 484 -14.37 -22.25 -2.31
CA TRP A 484 -13.39 -22.16 -1.22
C TRP A 484 -13.07 -23.52 -0.61
N GLU A 485 -14.08 -24.38 -0.44
CA GLU A 485 -13.88 -25.77 0.01
C GLU A 485 -12.98 -26.54 -0.96
N ALA A 486 -13.17 -26.37 -2.28
CA ALA A 486 -12.37 -27.04 -3.30
C ALA A 486 -10.88 -26.63 -3.32
N VAL A 487 -10.53 -25.51 -2.69
CA VAL A 487 -9.13 -25.07 -2.49
C VAL A 487 -8.66 -25.23 -1.05
N GLY A 488 -9.44 -25.89 -0.19
CA GLY A 488 -9.06 -26.21 1.19
C GLY A 488 -9.13 -25.04 2.17
N VAL A 489 -9.85 -23.97 1.83
CA VAL A 489 -10.01 -22.79 2.70
C VAL A 489 -11.39 -22.84 3.36
N PRO A 490 -11.48 -22.97 4.70
CA PRO A 490 -12.76 -23.07 5.38
C PRO A 490 -13.46 -21.71 5.42
N VAL A 491 -14.73 -21.69 5.02
CA VAL A 491 -15.66 -20.58 5.31
C VAL A 491 -16.30 -20.88 6.67
N GLY A 492 -15.68 -20.40 7.74
CA GLY A 492 -16.19 -20.66 9.09
C GLY A 492 -17.61 -20.12 9.25
N SER A 493 -18.53 -20.93 9.78
CA SER A 493 -19.79 -20.45 10.35
C SER A 493 -19.45 -19.64 11.59
N GLY A 494 -19.72 -18.33 11.58
CA GLY A 494 -19.54 -17.50 12.75
C GLY A 494 -20.47 -17.97 13.88
N ASP A 495 -19.88 -18.57 14.92
CA ASP A 495 -20.50 -18.77 16.23
C ASP A 495 -19.91 -17.78 17.24
#